data_AF-A0A965ZDV0-F1
#
_entry.id   AF-A0A965ZDV0-F1
#
_cell.length_a   1.000
_cell.length_b   1.000
_cell.length_c   1.000
_cell.angle_alpha   90.00
_cell.angle_beta   90.00
_cell.angle_gamma   90.00
#
_symmetry.space_group_name_H-M   'P 1'
#
loop_
_entity.id
_entity.type
_entity.pdbx_description
1 polymer ?
#
loop_
_entity_poly.entity_id
_entity_poly.type
_entity_poly.pdbx_seq_one_letter_code
_entity_poly.pdbx_strand_id
1 'polypeptide(L)'
;MNRTVYYPFGKIRDVDSLKMLNAQLTLTKEIAKDPSLNSYELMRLAYKNSFIKFFKRSDTGFFEIVSARMSDKEITLPNYVHIGMALEDFLDLYFEKNINRYTQKISTVQLISGVDGIWQYYHFKNGVLSSINFNSDYTFNKD
;
A
#
# COMPACT_ATOMS: atom_id res chain seq x y z
N MET A 1 13.72 -3.16 -12.68
CA MET A 1 13.54 -2.67 -11.30
C MET A 1 12.04 -2.57 -11.02
N ASN A 2 11.53 -3.24 -9.99
CA ASN A 2 10.10 -3.31 -9.73
C ASN A 2 9.59 -1.98 -9.15
N ARG A 3 8.79 -1.24 -9.93
CA ARG A 3 8.35 0.13 -9.58
C ARG A 3 7.37 0.17 -8.40
N THR A 4 6.77 -0.96 -8.03
CA THR A 4 5.80 -1.02 -6.94
C THR A 4 6.42 -0.91 -5.55
N VAL A 5 7.73 -1.12 -5.42
CA VAL A 5 8.44 -0.87 -4.16
C VAL A 5 8.43 0.63 -3.80
N TYR A 6 8.48 1.49 -4.82
CA TYR A 6 8.43 2.95 -4.69
C TYR A 6 7.00 3.49 -4.70
N TYR A 7 6.16 2.95 -5.58
CA TYR A 7 4.76 3.34 -5.72
C TYR A 7 3.85 2.11 -5.66
N PRO A 8 3.41 1.68 -4.47
CA PRO A 8 2.61 0.44 -4.30
C PRO A 8 1.31 0.44 -5.12
N PHE A 9 0.72 1.63 -5.30
CA PHE A 9 -0.46 1.83 -6.14
C PHE A 9 -0.11 2.40 -7.53
N GLY A 10 1.17 2.56 -7.86
CA GLY A 10 1.62 3.27 -9.06
C GLY A 10 1.64 4.79 -8.89
N LYS A 11 2.11 5.50 -9.93
CA LYS A 11 2.17 6.96 -9.94
C LYS A 11 0.81 7.54 -10.29
N ILE A 12 -0.01 7.81 -9.27
CA ILE A 12 -1.38 8.27 -9.46
C ILE A 12 -1.48 9.79 -9.28
N ARG A 13 -2.25 10.44 -10.15
CA ARG A 13 -2.46 11.91 -10.16
C ARG A 13 -3.90 12.33 -9.86
N ASP A 14 -4.84 11.40 -9.97
CA ASP A 14 -6.28 11.60 -9.80
C ASP A 14 -6.90 10.46 -8.98
N VAL A 15 -7.92 10.79 -8.17
CA VAL A 15 -8.56 9.82 -7.27
C VAL A 15 -9.35 8.79 -8.07
N ASP A 16 -9.79 9.13 -9.26
CA ASP A 16 -10.56 8.23 -10.12
C ASP A 16 -9.72 7.04 -10.56
N SER A 17 -8.44 7.22 -10.88
CA SER A 17 -7.49 6.15 -11.18
C SER A 17 -7.28 5.20 -9.98
N LEU A 18 -7.27 5.73 -8.74
CA LEU A 18 -7.26 4.91 -7.52
C LEU A 18 -8.56 4.10 -7.39
N LYS A 19 -9.71 4.72 -7.68
CA LYS A 19 -11.03 4.08 -7.62
C LYS A 19 -11.26 3.09 -8.76
N MET A 20 -10.65 3.27 -9.93
CA MET A 20 -10.73 2.32 -11.04
C MET A 20 -10.16 0.94 -10.66
N LEU A 21 -9.13 0.90 -9.82
CA LEU A 21 -8.57 -0.34 -9.29
C LEU A 21 -9.47 -0.98 -8.22
N ASN A 22 -10.22 -0.15 -7.49
CA ASN A 22 -10.99 -0.56 -6.31
C ASN A 22 -12.26 0.27 -6.17
N ALA A 23 -13.26 0.01 -7.02
CA ALA A 23 -14.47 0.84 -7.14
C ALA A 23 -15.31 0.91 -5.86
N GLN A 24 -15.08 -0.02 -4.92
CA GLN A 24 -15.78 -0.11 -3.64
C GLN A 24 -15.23 0.89 -2.60
N LEU A 25 -14.05 1.48 -2.84
CA LEU A 25 -13.45 2.45 -1.94
C LEU A 25 -14.25 3.76 -1.94
N THR A 26 -14.69 4.15 -0.75
CA THR A 26 -15.34 5.44 -0.53
C THR A 26 -14.30 6.47 -0.13
N LEU A 27 -14.35 7.65 -0.76
CA LEU A 27 -13.45 8.76 -0.46
C LEU A 27 -14.01 9.59 0.69
N THR A 28 -13.21 9.77 1.72
CA THR A 28 -13.36 10.83 2.71
C THR A 28 -12.13 11.75 2.66
N LYS A 29 -12.32 13.01 3.08
CA LYS A 29 -11.29 14.04 3.10
C LYS A 29 -11.12 14.54 4.52
N GLU A 30 -9.87 14.74 4.91
CA GLU A 30 -9.44 15.24 6.22
C GLU A 30 -8.42 16.35 5.99
N ILE A 31 -8.56 17.49 6.66
CA ILE A 31 -7.51 18.51 6.64
C ILE A 31 -6.52 18.15 7.73
N ALA A 32 -5.29 17.80 7.38
CA ALA A 32 -4.23 17.64 8.36
C ALA A 32 -3.34 18.89 8.38
N LYS A 33 -3.07 19.35 9.60
CA LYS A 33 -2.08 20.38 9.85
C LYS A 33 -0.79 19.68 10.25
N ASP A 34 0.22 19.74 9.40
CA ASP A 34 1.58 19.45 9.82
C ASP A 34 2.23 20.76 10.32
N PRO A 35 2.80 20.80 11.53
CA PRO A 35 3.46 22.00 12.06
C PRO A 35 4.72 22.42 11.27
N SER A 36 5.32 21.50 10.52
CA SER A 36 6.60 21.68 9.81
C SER A 36 6.45 21.96 8.31
N LEU A 37 5.28 21.66 7.73
CA LEU A 37 5.00 21.81 6.32
C LEU A 37 3.54 22.28 6.20
N ASN A 38 3.28 23.42 5.56
CA ASN A 38 1.94 24.01 5.34
C ASN A 38 0.79 22.99 5.26
N SER A 39 -0.42 23.37 5.70
CA SER A 39 -1.61 22.49 5.70
C SER A 39 -1.77 21.67 4.41
N TYR A 40 -1.83 20.34 4.54
CA TYR A 40 -2.14 19.43 3.44
C TYR A 40 -3.57 18.90 3.58
N GLU A 41 -4.24 18.74 2.44
CA GLU A 41 -5.47 17.94 2.38
C GLU A 41 -5.09 16.46 2.33
N LEU A 42 -5.35 15.73 3.43
CA LEU A 42 -5.28 14.28 3.44
C LEU A 42 -6.57 13.70 2.88
N MET A 43 -6.40 12.71 2.03
CA MET A 43 -7.49 11.92 1.51
C MET A 43 -7.40 10.52 2.07
N ARG A 44 -8.56 9.96 2.42
CA ARG A 44 -8.69 8.59 2.87
C ARG A 44 -9.68 7.88 1.95
N LEU A 45 -9.22 6.84 1.27
CA LEU A 45 -10.08 5.88 0.61
C LEU A 45 -10.29 4.70 1.57
N ALA A 46 -11.53 4.36 1.89
CA ALA A 46 -11.84 3.28 2.83
C ALA A 46 -12.94 2.34 2.32
N TYR A 47 -12.84 1.08 2.70
CA TYR A 47 -13.84 0.04 2.49
C TYR A 47 -13.71 -1.01 3.58
N LYS A 48 -14.80 -1.27 4.33
CA LYS A 48 -14.81 -2.19 5.49
C LYS A 48 -13.61 -1.95 6.42
N ASN A 49 -12.67 -2.90 6.50
CA ASN A 49 -11.51 -2.88 7.39
C ASN A 49 -10.25 -2.37 6.69
N SER A 50 -10.37 -1.96 5.42
CA SER A 50 -9.27 -1.51 4.57
C SER A 50 -9.32 -0.01 4.34
N PHE A 51 -8.17 0.63 4.31
CA PHE A 51 -8.02 2.03 3.96
C PHE A 51 -6.67 2.35 3.31
N ILE A 52 -6.65 3.46 2.59
CA ILE A 52 -5.46 4.09 2.04
C ILE A 52 -5.53 5.58 2.38
N LYS A 53 -4.53 6.08 3.10
CA LYS A 53 -4.33 7.51 3.39
C LYS A 53 -3.22 8.05 2.51
N PHE A 54 -3.48 9.18 1.87
CA PHE A 54 -2.56 9.80 0.93
C PHE A 54 -2.80 11.31 0.85
N PHE A 55 -1.83 12.03 0.31
CA PHE A 55 -1.95 13.46 0.03
C PHE A 55 -1.37 13.76 -1.34
N LYS A 56 -1.79 14.89 -1.93
CA LYS A 56 -1.24 15.34 -3.21
C LYS A 56 -0.01 16.21 -2.96
N ARG A 57 1.14 15.82 -3.49
CA ARG A 57 2.35 16.63 -3.44
C ARG A 57 2.18 17.84 -4.36
N SER A 58 2.45 19.03 -3.85
CA SER A 58 2.17 20.29 -4.56
C SER A 58 3.12 20.55 -5.73
N ASP A 59 4.37 20.09 -5.64
CA ASP A 59 5.43 20.25 -6.63
C ASP A 59 5.25 19.34 -7.87
N THR A 60 4.79 18.11 -7.69
CA THR A 60 4.69 17.10 -8.76
C THR A 60 3.27 16.73 -9.13
N GLY A 61 2.30 17.03 -8.25
CA GLY A 61 0.91 16.64 -8.42
C GLY A 61 0.66 15.13 -8.31
N PHE A 62 1.63 14.33 -7.84
CA PHE A 62 1.41 12.92 -7.55
C PHE A 62 0.83 12.73 -6.15
N PHE A 63 0.06 11.65 -5.96
CA PHE A 63 -0.33 11.20 -4.64
C PHE A 63 0.79 10.40 -3.99
N GLU A 64 1.12 10.79 -2.76
CA GLU A 64 2.06 10.09 -1.89
C GLU A 64 1.27 9.40 -0.77
N ILE A 65 1.63 8.15 -0.47
CA ILE A 65 0.95 7.35 0.56
C ILE A 65 1.50 7.74 1.93
N VAL A 66 0.59 8.08 2.84
CA VAL A 66 0.91 8.24 4.26
C VAL A 66 0.94 6.87 4.94
N SER A 67 -0.16 6.13 4.77
CA SER A 67 -0.33 4.81 5.35
C SER A 67 -1.43 4.05 4.60
N ALA A 68 -1.42 2.73 4.71
CA ALA A 68 -2.53 1.91 4.25
C ALA A 68 -2.64 0.67 5.13
N ARG A 69 -3.87 0.16 5.27
CA ARG A 69 -4.16 -1.16 5.82
C ARG A 69 -5.13 -1.84 4.88
N MET A 70 -4.85 -3.07 4.48
CA MET A 70 -5.76 -3.86 3.66
C MET A 70 -5.90 -5.24 4.27
N SER A 71 -7.15 -5.65 4.47
CA SER A 71 -7.50 -6.98 4.99
C SER A 71 -8.77 -7.54 4.33
N ASP A 72 -9.41 -6.77 3.45
CA ASP A 72 -10.60 -7.20 2.70
C ASP A 72 -10.17 -7.70 1.31
N LYS A 73 -10.60 -8.91 0.95
CA LYS A 73 -10.23 -9.61 -0.30
C LYS A 73 -10.70 -8.91 -1.57
N GLU A 74 -11.67 -8.00 -1.44
CA GLU A 74 -12.21 -7.20 -2.52
C GLU A 74 -11.25 -6.07 -2.96
N ILE A 75 -10.21 -5.79 -2.16
CA ILE A 75 -9.20 -4.79 -2.48
C ILE A 75 -7.98 -5.46 -3.13
N THR A 76 -7.60 -4.97 -4.31
CA THR A 76 -6.48 -5.49 -5.11
C THR A 76 -5.47 -4.38 -5.41
N LEU A 77 -4.18 -4.70 -5.35
CA LEU A 77 -3.09 -3.83 -5.78
C LEU A 77 -2.81 -3.99 -7.29
N PRO A 78 -2.20 -2.99 -7.96
CA PRO A 78 -1.94 -3.03 -9.41
C PRO A 78 -1.19 -4.26 -9.95
N ASN A 79 -0.36 -4.93 -9.14
CA ASN A 79 0.34 -6.16 -9.51
C ASN A 79 -0.46 -7.44 -9.20
N TYR A 80 -1.80 -7.35 -9.13
CA TYR A 80 -2.70 -8.43 -8.75
C TYR A 80 -2.48 -8.98 -7.34
N VAL A 81 -1.72 -8.30 -6.48
CA VAL A 81 -1.57 -8.69 -5.07
C VAL A 81 -2.88 -8.41 -4.34
N HIS A 82 -3.41 -9.42 -3.67
CA HIS A 82 -4.70 -9.36 -2.98
C HIS A 82 -4.71 -10.28 -1.75
N ILE A 83 -5.58 -9.98 -0.78
CA ILE A 83 -5.78 -10.82 0.40
C ILE A 83 -6.34 -12.17 -0.05
N GLY A 84 -5.72 -13.27 0.43
CA GLY A 84 -6.02 -14.63 0.00
C GLY A 84 -5.01 -15.23 -0.98
N MET A 85 -4.09 -14.44 -1.53
CA MET A 85 -3.02 -14.93 -2.40
C MET A 85 -2.06 -15.87 -1.66
N ALA A 86 -1.63 -16.95 -2.30
CA ALA A 86 -0.63 -17.86 -1.74
C ALA A 86 0.73 -17.17 -1.65
N LEU A 87 1.51 -17.50 -0.61
CA LEU A 87 2.85 -16.96 -0.42
C LEU A 87 3.76 -17.25 -1.61
N GLU A 88 3.67 -18.44 -2.21
CA GLU A 88 4.49 -18.83 -3.36
C GLU A 88 4.19 -17.93 -4.57
N ASP A 89 2.92 -17.75 -4.90
CA ASP A 89 2.48 -16.83 -5.97
C ASP A 89 2.94 -15.40 -5.70
N PHE A 90 2.86 -14.94 -4.44
CA PHE A 90 3.34 -13.61 -4.06
C PHE A 90 4.85 -13.47 -4.27
N LEU A 91 5.64 -14.46 -3.83
CA LEU A 91 7.09 -14.40 -3.95
C LEU A 91 7.54 -14.40 -5.42
N ASP A 92 6.85 -15.16 -6.28
CA ASP A 92 7.11 -15.19 -7.72
C ASP A 92 6.89 -13.83 -8.41
N LEU A 93 6.14 -12.90 -7.81
CA LEU A 93 5.96 -11.53 -8.34
C LEU A 93 7.18 -10.62 -8.09
N TYR A 94 7.99 -10.91 -7.07
CA TYR A 94 9.02 -10.00 -6.58
C TYR A 94 10.43 -10.59 -6.59
N PHE A 95 10.55 -11.91 -6.56
CA PHE A 95 11.82 -12.61 -6.45
C PHE A 95 11.95 -13.65 -7.56
N GLU A 96 13.20 -14.00 -7.91
CA GLU A 96 13.45 -15.06 -8.90
C GLU A 96 12.93 -16.41 -8.38
N LYS A 97 12.38 -17.23 -9.30
CA LYS A 97 11.92 -18.59 -8.99
C LYS A 97 13.01 -19.36 -8.25
N ASN A 98 12.65 -20.06 -7.16
CA ASN A 98 13.44 -20.98 -6.30
C ASN A 98 13.66 -20.57 -4.82
N ILE A 99 12.79 -19.77 -4.20
CA ILE A 99 12.83 -19.53 -2.73
C ILE A 99 12.30 -20.74 -1.90
N ASN A 100 11.86 -21.81 -2.57
CA ASN A 100 11.10 -22.97 -2.05
C ASN A 100 11.62 -23.69 -0.80
N ARG A 101 12.85 -23.45 -0.32
CA ARG A 101 13.38 -24.14 0.88
C ARG A 101 12.91 -23.56 2.22
N TYR A 102 12.32 -22.37 2.26
CA TYR A 102 11.97 -21.72 3.55
C TYR A 102 10.58 -21.07 3.61
N THR A 103 9.74 -21.24 2.58
CA THR A 103 8.44 -20.54 2.46
C THR A 103 7.46 -20.90 3.57
N GLN A 104 7.44 -22.15 4.05
CA GLN A 104 6.46 -22.62 5.05
C GLN A 104 6.52 -21.89 6.42
N LYS A 105 7.58 -21.14 6.71
CA LYS A 105 7.75 -20.42 7.98
C LYS A 105 7.66 -18.89 7.85
N ILE A 106 7.49 -18.37 6.63
CA ILE A 106 7.42 -16.93 6.42
C ILE A 106 6.04 -16.43 6.85
N SER A 107 6.01 -15.65 7.93
CA SER A 107 4.81 -14.97 8.42
C SER A 107 4.70 -13.54 7.93
N THR A 108 5.79 -12.94 7.46
CA THR A 108 5.80 -11.56 6.95
C THR A 108 6.88 -11.39 5.90
N VAL A 109 6.54 -10.76 4.78
CA VAL A 109 7.49 -10.24 3.80
C VAL A 109 7.48 -8.73 3.89
N GLN A 110 8.66 -8.13 4.03
CA GLN A 110 8.83 -6.68 4.04
C GLN A 110 9.54 -6.25 2.76
N LEU A 111 8.92 -5.33 2.02
CA LEU A 111 9.56 -4.62 0.92
C LEU A 111 9.84 -3.19 1.37
N ILE A 112 11.08 -2.74 1.19
CA ILE A 112 11.53 -1.42 1.66
C ILE A 112 12.05 -0.64 0.46
N SER A 113 11.51 0.57 0.25
CA SER A 113 12.16 1.57 -0.59
C SER A 113 13.07 2.40 0.28
N GLY A 114 14.38 2.17 0.20
CA GLY A 114 15.37 2.94 0.97
C GLY A 114 15.47 4.42 0.55
N VAL A 115 14.86 4.82 -0.57
CA VAL A 115 14.95 6.18 -1.12
C VAL A 115 13.68 7.00 -0.85
N ASP A 116 12.50 6.37 -0.89
CA ASP A 116 11.20 7.07 -0.78
C ASP A 116 10.53 6.90 0.60
N GLY A 117 11.25 6.37 1.59
CA GLY A 117 10.76 6.33 2.98
C GLY A 117 9.48 5.52 3.19
N ILE A 118 9.18 4.56 2.31
CA ILE A 118 7.99 3.71 2.38
C ILE A 118 8.36 2.26 2.69
N TRP A 119 7.67 1.71 3.69
CA TRP A 119 7.74 0.31 4.10
C TRP A 119 6.44 -0.40 3.78
N GLN A 120 6.55 -1.53 3.10
CA GLN A 120 5.43 -2.38 2.73
C GLN A 120 5.54 -3.71 3.46
N TYR A 121 4.53 -4.04 4.25
CA TYR A 121 4.46 -5.26 5.03
C TYR A 121 3.33 -6.13 4.51
N TYR A 122 3.67 -7.36 4.14
CA TYR A 122 2.74 -8.37 3.65
C TYR A 122 2.73 -9.51 4.65
N HIS A 123 1.64 -9.66 5.39
CA HIS A 123 1.55 -10.65 6.48
C HIS A 123 0.82 -11.90 6.01
N PHE A 124 1.43 -13.06 6.26
CA PHE A 124 0.93 -14.36 5.85
C PHE A 124 0.51 -15.18 7.06
N LYS A 125 -0.65 -15.83 6.95
CA LYS A 125 -1.14 -16.81 7.93
C LYS A 125 -1.38 -18.12 7.20
N ASN A 126 -0.75 -19.20 7.67
CA ASN A 126 -0.82 -20.52 7.05
C ASN A 126 -0.50 -20.49 5.54
N GLY A 127 0.50 -19.71 5.14
CA GLY A 127 0.92 -19.59 3.73
C GLY A 127 0.02 -18.71 2.85
N VAL A 128 -0.96 -18.01 3.43
CA VAL A 128 -1.92 -17.16 2.70
C VAL A 128 -1.80 -15.71 3.16
N LEU A 129 -1.77 -14.76 2.22
CA LEU A 129 -1.69 -13.33 2.50
C LEU A 129 -2.96 -12.89 3.25
N SER A 130 -2.81 -12.48 4.51
CA SER A 130 -3.93 -12.12 5.39
C SER A 130 -4.09 -10.61 5.59
N SER A 131 -3.01 -9.85 5.46
CA SER A 131 -3.08 -8.39 5.53
C SER A 131 -1.88 -7.73 4.86
N ILE A 132 -2.09 -6.50 4.41
CA ILE A 132 -1.06 -5.64 3.82
C ILE A 132 -1.07 -4.32 4.59
N ASN A 133 0.09 -3.87 5.04
CA ASN A 133 0.25 -2.59 5.71
C ASN A 133 1.32 -1.77 5.00
N PHE A 134 1.01 -0.51 4.69
CA PHE A 134 1.98 0.46 4.21
C PHE A 134 2.18 1.53 5.25
N ASN A 135 3.44 1.91 5.44
CA ASN A 135 3.83 2.98 6.34
C ASN A 135 4.88 3.84 5.65
N SER A 136 4.75 5.16 5.75
CA SER A 136 5.74 6.12 5.27
C SER A 136 6.44 6.80 6.44
N ASP A 137 7.51 7.55 6.16
CA ASP A 137 8.21 8.39 7.12
C ASP A 137 7.48 9.72 7.40
N TYR A 138 6.41 10.03 6.67
CA TYR A 138 5.57 11.20 6.93
C TYR A 138 4.98 11.19 8.35
N THR A 139 4.92 12.37 8.96
CA THR A 139 4.50 12.62 10.36
C THR A 139 2.99 12.85 10.54
N PHE A 140 2.20 12.71 9.48
CA PHE A 140 0.73 12.83 9.51
C PHE A 140 0.06 11.76 10.39
N ASN A 141 -1.23 11.97 10.73
CA ASN A 141 -2.06 10.95 11.37
C ASN A 141 -2.23 9.73 10.43
N LYS A 142 -1.78 8.56 10.88
CA LYS A 142 -1.70 7.33 10.09
C LYS A 142 -2.96 6.44 10.18
N ASP A 143 -3.90 6.71 11.07
CA ASP A 143 -5.03 5.81 11.38
C ASP A 143 -6.30 6.02 10.57
#